data_AF-A0A2S8UUF5-F1
#
_entry.id   AF-A0A2S8UUF5-F1
#
_cell.length_a   1.000
_cell.length_b   1.000
_cell.length_c   1.000
_cell.angle_alpha   90.00
_cell.angle_beta   90.00
_cell.angle_gamma   90.00
#
_symmetry.space_group_name_H-M   'P 1'
#
loop_
_entity.id
_entity.type
_entity.pdbx_description
1 polymer ?
#
loop_
_entity_poly.entity_id
_entity_poly.type
_entity_poly.pdbx_seq_one_letter_code
_entity_poly.pdbx_strand_id
1 'polypeptide(L)'
;MLIVTIISVCILFLVSFLHVYWAFGGKWGTNSAIPTEFGEKTFTPGTGMTLLIALLLSLAAIILLLQAKVISFAVPNVIIQIAIWICMIVFFIRVVGEFNYFGIFKRKKNTPFAKMDTLLYIPLCAFLSLTCLLAIIQ
;
A
#
# COMPACT_ATOMS: atom_id res chain seq x y z
N MET A 1 -9.44 -16.73 8.00
CA MET A 1 -9.10 -16.02 6.75
C MET A 1 -9.89 -14.72 6.63
N LEU A 2 -11.22 -14.76 6.75
CA LEU A 2 -12.08 -13.57 6.73
C LEU A 2 -11.59 -12.42 7.64
N ILE A 3 -11.22 -12.72 8.89
CA ILE A 3 -10.72 -11.71 9.86
C ILE A 3 -9.46 -11.01 9.32
N VAL A 4 -8.50 -11.76 8.77
CA VAL A 4 -7.26 -11.22 8.20
C VAL A 4 -7.57 -10.34 7.00
N THR A 5 -8.49 -10.78 6.13
CA THR A 5 -8.93 -9.99 4.98
C THR A 5 -9.60 -8.69 5.43
N ILE A 6 -10.49 -8.72 6.43
CA ILE A 6 -11.15 -7.53 6.97
C ILE A 6 -10.12 -6.55 7.55
N ILE A 7 -9.14 -7.04 8.31
CA ILE A 7 -8.06 -6.20 8.86
C ILE A 7 -7.27 -5.54 7.71
N SER A 8 -6.87 -6.31 6.69
CA SER A 8 -6.16 -5.79 5.52
C SER A 8 -6.97 -4.75 4.76
N VAL A 9 -8.28 -4.97 4.58
CA VAL A 9 -9.21 -4.02 3.96
C VAL A 9 -9.29 -2.72 4.77
N CYS A 10 -9.45 -2.80 6.09
CA CYS A 10 -9.45 -1.63 6.96
C CYS A 10 -8.14 -0.83 6.86
N ILE A 11 -6.99 -1.51 6.83
CA ILE A 11 -5.68 -0.88 6.65
C ILE A 11 -5.61 -0.18 5.28
N LEU A 12 -6.00 -0.84 4.20
CA LEU A 12 -5.97 -0.27 2.85
C LEU A 12 -6.86 0.99 2.74
N PHE A 13 -8.05 0.96 3.34
CA PHE A 13 -8.92 2.14 3.38
C PHE A 13 -8.30 3.28 4.20
N LEU A 14 -7.76 3.00 5.39
CA LEU A 14 -7.09 4.02 6.21
C LEU A 14 -5.94 4.68 5.44
N VAL A 15 -5.11 3.89 4.76
CA VAL A 15 -3.99 4.39 3.95
C VAL A 15 -4.51 5.16 2.73
N SER A 16 -5.58 4.70 2.08
CA SER A 16 -6.23 5.41 0.97
C SER A 16 -6.73 6.79 1.41
N PHE A 17 -7.46 6.88 2.53
CA PHE A 17 -7.92 8.16 3.08
C PHE A 17 -6.77 9.09 3.45
N LEU A 18 -5.67 8.56 3.97
CA LEU A 18 -4.47 9.35 4.25
C LEU A 18 -3.87 9.96 2.97
N HIS A 19 -3.85 9.22 1.86
CA HIS A 19 -3.41 9.75 0.57
C HIS A 19 -4.35 10.81 0.00
N VAL A 20 -5.67 10.64 0.17
CA VAL A 20 -6.65 11.67 -0.17
C VAL A 20 -6.42 12.93 0.67
N TYR A 21 -6.22 12.77 1.98
CA TYR A 21 -5.91 13.89 2.87
C TYR A 21 -4.63 14.64 2.44
N TRP A 22 -3.57 13.92 2.07
CA TRP A 22 -2.36 14.53 1.53
C TRP A 22 -2.60 15.24 0.19
N ALA A 23 -3.44 14.70 -0.69
CA ALA A 23 -3.80 15.33 -1.95
C ALA A 23 -4.52 16.67 -1.77
N PHE A 24 -5.30 16.82 -0.68
CA PHE A 24 -5.96 18.07 -0.31
C PHE A 24 -5.08 19.02 0.55
N GLY A 25 -3.77 18.78 0.62
CA GLY A 25 -2.83 19.68 1.31
C GLY A 25 -2.61 19.35 2.79
N GLY A 26 -3.06 18.18 3.25
CA GLY A 26 -2.79 17.68 4.60
C GLY A 26 -1.29 17.54 4.88
N LYS A 27 -0.81 18.11 6.00
CA LYS A 27 0.63 18.10 6.37
C LYS A 27 1.02 16.97 7.33
N TRP A 28 0.04 16.30 7.93
CA TRP A 28 0.27 15.26 8.94
C TRP A 28 1.03 14.06 8.37
N GLY A 29 2.13 13.64 9.00
CA GLY A 29 2.95 12.50 8.55
C GLY A 29 3.76 12.72 7.26
N THR A 30 3.61 13.85 6.57
CA THR A 30 4.30 14.10 5.28
C THR A 30 5.82 14.14 5.41
N ASN A 31 6.35 14.61 6.54
CA ASN A 31 7.80 14.61 6.83
C ASN A 31 8.39 13.21 7.01
N SER A 32 7.55 12.21 7.31
CA SER A 32 7.96 10.82 7.46
C SER A 32 7.52 9.95 6.29
N ALA A 33 6.80 10.52 5.31
CA ALA A 33 6.33 9.86 4.09
C ALA A 33 7.12 10.30 2.84
N ILE A 34 7.87 11.39 2.93
CA ILE A 34 8.72 11.91 1.85
C ILE A 34 10.18 11.90 2.34
N PRO A 35 11.13 11.33 1.58
CA PRO A 35 12.53 11.45 1.90
C PRO A 35 12.96 12.93 1.91
N THR A 36 13.65 13.33 2.97
CA THR A 36 14.28 14.65 3.09
C THR A 36 15.79 14.47 2.95
N GLU A 37 16.42 15.19 2.02
CA GLU A 37 17.87 15.33 1.97
C GLU A 37 18.22 16.78 2.29
N PHE A 38 19.14 16.97 3.25
CA PHE A 38 19.66 18.28 3.68
C PHE A 38 18.61 19.33 4.13
N GLY A 39 17.44 18.90 4.60
CA GLY A 39 16.40 19.80 5.12
C GLY A 39 15.34 20.22 4.08
N GLU A 40 15.52 19.85 2.81
CA GLU A 40 14.50 20.02 1.78
C GLU A 40 13.85 18.68 1.41
N LYS A 41 12.55 18.73 1.07
CA LYS A 41 11.81 17.56 0.59
C LYS A 41 12.34 17.21 -0.80
N THR A 42 12.90 16.01 -0.98
CA THR A 42 13.49 15.60 -2.27
C THR A 42 12.45 15.46 -3.38
N PHE A 43 11.17 15.38 -3.01
CA PHE A 43 10.08 15.26 -3.96
C PHE A 43 8.81 15.88 -3.38
N THR A 44 8.10 16.66 -4.20
CA THR A 44 6.71 17.05 -3.89
C THR A 44 5.80 16.14 -4.71
N PRO A 45 5.14 15.15 -4.08
CA PRO A 45 4.25 14.28 -4.84
C PRO A 45 3.09 15.12 -5.39
N GLY A 46 2.91 15.10 -6.71
CA GLY A 46 1.80 15.79 -7.36
C GLY A 46 0.47 15.26 -6.85
N THR A 47 -0.49 16.15 -6.63
CA THR A 47 -1.83 15.83 -6.08
C THR A 47 -2.55 14.76 -6.90
N GLY A 48 -2.38 14.77 -8.22
CA GLY A 48 -2.93 13.73 -9.11
C GLY A 48 -2.34 12.35 -8.87
N MET A 49 -1.04 12.24 -8.61
CA MET A 49 -0.38 10.97 -8.33
C MET A 49 -0.80 10.39 -6.97
N THR A 50 -0.95 11.24 -5.96
CA THR A 50 -1.44 10.80 -4.63
C THR A 50 -2.89 10.32 -4.69
N LEU A 51 -3.75 10.98 -5.47
CA LEU A 51 -5.12 10.53 -5.69
C LEU A 51 -5.19 9.22 -6.47
N LEU A 52 -4.35 9.05 -7.48
CA LEU A 52 -4.26 7.80 -8.23
C LEU A 52 -3.88 6.63 -7.31
N ILE A 53 -2.89 6.82 -6.43
CA ILE A 53 -2.51 5.79 -5.44
C ILE A 53 -3.66 5.50 -4.48
N ALA A 54 -4.36 6.54 -3.98
CA ALA A 54 -5.54 6.36 -3.12
C ALA A 54 -6.62 5.51 -3.81
N LEU A 55 -6.88 5.78 -5.09
CA LEU A 55 -7.84 5.04 -5.90
C LEU A 55 -7.42 3.58 -6.08
N LEU A 56 -6.15 3.31 -6.42
CA LEU A 56 -5.63 1.95 -6.55
C LEU A 56 -5.72 1.16 -5.23
N LEU A 57 -5.40 1.80 -4.10
CA LEU A 57 -5.54 1.18 -2.77
C LEU A 57 -6.99 0.85 -2.44
N SER A 58 -7.92 1.74 -2.78
CA SER A 58 -9.36 1.51 -2.58
C SER A 58 -9.89 0.37 -3.44
N LEU A 59 -9.43 0.27 -4.70
CA LEU A 59 -9.75 -0.83 -5.60
C LEU A 59 -9.22 -2.16 -5.05
N ALA A 60 -7.98 -2.19 -4.58
CA ALA A 60 -7.39 -3.39 -3.96
C ALA A 60 -8.20 -3.87 -2.75
N ALA A 61 -8.71 -2.94 -1.93
CA ALA A 61 -9.56 -3.27 -0.79
C ALA A 61 -10.90 -3.90 -1.24
N ILE A 62 -11.54 -3.34 -2.27
CA ILE A 62 -12.80 -3.87 -2.82
C ILE A 62 -12.58 -5.27 -3.43
N ILE A 63 -11.48 -5.47 -4.17
CA ILE A 63 -11.14 -6.76 -4.77
C ILE A 63 -10.96 -7.84 -3.70
N LEU A 64 -10.29 -7.51 -2.57
CA LEU A 64 -10.15 -8.42 -1.44
C LEU A 64 -11.51 -8.79 -0.80
N LEU A 65 -12.45 -7.83 -0.70
CA LEU A 65 -13.81 -8.10 -0.22
C LEU A 65 -14.61 -9.01 -1.15
N LEU A 66 -14.45 -8.82 -2.47
CA LEU A 66 -15.06 -9.68 -3.50
C LEU A 66 -14.52 -11.11 -3.42
N GLN A 67 -13.20 -11.28 -3.30
CA GLN A 67 -12.57 -12.60 -3.16
C GLN A 67 -13.01 -13.32 -1.90
N ALA A 68 -13.12 -12.59 -0.78
CA ALA A 68 -13.61 -13.14 0.48
C ALA A 68 -15.12 -13.42 0.48
N LYS A 69 -15.82 -13.18 -0.65
CA LYS A 69 -17.28 -13.33 -0.81
C LYS A 69 -18.09 -12.54 0.22
N VAL A 70 -17.51 -11.46 0.77
CA VAL A 70 -18.20 -10.54 1.69
C VAL A 70 -19.18 -9.69 0.91
N ILE A 71 -18.80 -9.31 -0.31
CA ILE A 71 -19.62 -8.59 -1.26
C ILE A 71 -19.71 -9.45 -2.52
N SER A 72 -20.90 -9.58 -3.09
CA SER A 72 -21.14 -10.30 -4.33
C SER A 72 -21.49 -9.32 -5.45
N PHE A 73 -20.56 -9.14 -6.37
CA PHE A 73 -20.82 -8.47 -7.65
C PHE A 73 -20.79 -9.48 -8.79
N ALA A 74 -21.50 -9.18 -9.88
CA ALA A 74 -21.47 -9.96 -11.12
C ALA A 74 -20.18 -9.71 -11.92
N VAL A 75 -19.01 -9.90 -11.28
CA VAL A 75 -17.69 -9.78 -11.92
C VAL A 75 -17.14 -11.19 -12.13
N PRO A 76 -16.62 -11.53 -13.32
CA PRO A 76 -15.96 -12.80 -13.55
C PRO A 76 -14.83 -13.07 -12.57
N ASN A 77 -14.79 -14.26 -11.97
CA ASN A 77 -13.76 -14.66 -11.02
C ASN A 77 -12.34 -14.55 -11.58
N VAL A 78 -12.18 -14.73 -12.89
CA VAL A 78 -10.89 -14.58 -13.58
C VAL A 78 -10.33 -13.17 -13.41
N ILE A 79 -11.18 -12.14 -13.53
CA ILE A 79 -10.75 -10.75 -13.36
C ILE A 79 -10.33 -10.48 -11.92
N ILE A 80 -11.10 -10.99 -10.95
CA ILE A 80 -10.78 -10.85 -9.52
C ILE A 80 -9.43 -11.50 -9.22
N GLN A 81 -9.19 -12.74 -9.70
CA GLN A 81 -7.92 -13.44 -9.50
C GLN A 81 -6.73 -12.69 -10.13
N ILE A 82 -6.87 -12.22 -11.37
CA ILE A 82 -5.82 -11.43 -12.04
C ILE A 82 -5.51 -10.18 -11.23
N ALA A 83 -6.54 -9.48 -10.75
CA ALA A 83 -6.35 -8.26 -9.98
C ALA A 83 -5.65 -8.51 -8.63
N ILE A 84 -5.94 -9.62 -7.94
CA ILE A 84 -5.24 -10.01 -6.71
C ILE A 84 -3.79 -10.39 -6.98
N TRP A 85 -3.51 -11.10 -8.08
CA TRP A 85 -2.15 -11.39 -8.51
C TRP A 85 -1.35 -10.11 -8.74
N ILE A 86 -1.93 -9.14 -9.45
CA ILE A 86 -1.30 -7.82 -9.65
C ILE A 86 -1.06 -7.14 -8.31
N CYS A 87 -2.04 -7.10 -7.41
CA CYS A 87 -1.89 -6.50 -6.09
C CYS A 87 -0.78 -7.17 -5.27
N MET A 88 -0.73 -8.50 -5.29
CA MET A 88 0.30 -9.29 -4.60
C MET A 88 1.69 -8.90 -5.11
N ILE A 89 1.88 -8.86 -6.44
CA ILE A 89 3.15 -8.49 -7.07
C ILE A 89 3.54 -7.05 -6.69
N VAL A 90 2.61 -6.10 -6.77
CA VAL A 90 2.89 -4.69 -6.43
C VAL A 90 3.31 -4.53 -4.97
N PHE A 91 2.60 -5.15 -4.03
CA PHE A 91 3.00 -5.12 -2.62
C PHE A 91 4.30 -5.87 -2.36
N PHE A 92 4.54 -6.98 -3.06
CA PHE A 92 5.79 -7.73 -2.94
C PHE A 92 6.99 -6.92 -3.44
N ILE A 93 6.86 -6.26 -4.61
CA ILE A 93 7.86 -5.33 -5.13
C ILE A 93 8.12 -4.21 -4.12
N ARG A 94 7.12 -3.72 -3.39
CA ARG A 94 7.30 -2.72 -2.33
C ARG A 94 8.06 -3.25 -1.12
N VAL A 95 7.88 -4.53 -0.75
CA VAL A 95 8.63 -5.18 0.33
C VAL A 95 10.10 -5.34 -0.04
N VAL A 96 10.38 -5.85 -1.24
CA VAL A 96 11.75 -5.91 -1.79
C VAL A 96 12.33 -4.49 -1.87
N GLY A 97 11.50 -3.58 -2.37
CA GLY A 97 11.73 -2.15 -2.56
C GLY A 97 12.89 -1.85 -3.51
N GLU A 98 13.32 -0.59 -3.46
CA GLU A 98 14.45 -0.09 -4.22
C GLU A 98 15.66 -0.05 -3.28
N PHE A 99 16.71 -0.80 -3.60
CA PHE A 99 17.96 -0.97 -2.83
C PHE A 99 18.66 0.32 -2.35
N ASN A 100 18.17 1.51 -2.74
CA ASN A 100 18.62 2.80 -2.24
C ASN A 100 17.74 3.41 -1.13
N TYR A 101 16.44 3.66 -1.36
CA TYR A 101 15.63 4.54 -0.49
C TYR A 101 14.48 3.87 0.29
N PHE A 102 13.94 2.74 -0.16
CA PHE A 102 12.79 2.06 0.48
C PHE A 102 12.86 0.55 0.25
N GLY A 103 12.35 -0.26 1.17
CA GLY A 103 12.44 -1.73 1.12
C GLY A 103 13.52 -2.33 2.03
N ILE A 104 13.53 -3.67 2.09
CA ILE A 104 14.40 -4.42 3.03
C ILE A 104 15.89 -4.13 2.76
N PHE A 105 16.25 -3.91 1.50
CA PHE A 105 17.64 -3.75 1.08
C PHE A 105 18.12 -2.30 0.95
N LYS A 106 17.40 -1.32 1.52
CA LYS A 106 17.78 0.09 1.40
C LYS A 106 19.15 0.42 2.01
N ARG A 107 19.96 1.17 1.25
CA ARG A 107 21.28 1.67 1.68
C ARG A 107 21.20 2.93 2.54
N LYS A 108 20.28 3.86 2.25
CA LYS A 108 20.13 5.11 3.03
C LYS A 108 19.18 4.92 4.21
N LYS A 109 19.75 4.64 5.40
CA LYS A 109 18.99 4.34 6.63
C LYS A 109 18.80 5.53 7.59
N ASN A 110 19.50 6.64 7.34
CA ASN A 110 19.58 7.77 8.28
C ASN A 110 18.47 8.84 8.11
N THR A 111 17.44 8.58 7.31
CA THR A 111 16.31 9.49 7.15
C THR A 111 15.11 9.06 8.03
N PRO A 112 14.27 9.99 8.52
CA PRO A 112 13.07 9.65 9.27
C PRO A 112 12.12 8.75 8.46
N PHE A 113 12.05 8.97 7.14
CA PHE A 113 11.34 8.11 6.20
C PHE A 113 11.86 6.68 6.21
N ALA A 114 13.19 6.47 6.12
CA ALA A 114 13.76 5.14 6.11
C ALA A 114 13.50 4.37 7.42
N LYS A 115 13.51 5.04 8.58
CA LYS A 115 13.16 4.40 9.85
C LYS A 115 11.70 3.94 9.87
N MET A 116 10.77 4.80 9.45
CA MET A 116 9.34 4.48 9.45
C MET A 116 8.97 3.44 8.39
N ASP A 117 9.68 3.44 7.26
CA ASP A 117 9.56 2.43 6.22
C ASP A 117 9.94 1.03 6.74
N THR A 118 11.04 0.89 7.51
CA THR A 118 11.40 -0.42 8.10
C THR A 118 10.41 -0.86 9.18
N LEU A 119 9.98 0.06 10.03
CA LEU A 119 9.21 -0.29 11.21
C LEU A 119 7.73 -0.56 10.89
N LEU A 120 7.18 0.11 9.87
CA LEU A 120 5.74 0.17 9.65
C LEU A 120 5.35 -0.16 8.20
N TYR A 121 5.97 0.49 7.20
CA TYR A 121 5.51 0.32 5.80
C TYR A 121 5.87 -1.04 5.20
N ILE A 122 7.10 -1.51 5.38
CA ILE A 122 7.53 -2.85 4.93
C ILE A 122 6.69 -3.95 5.60
N PRO A 123 6.54 -4.01 6.94
CA PRO A 123 5.72 -5.06 7.56
C PRO A 123 4.25 -4.99 7.14
N LEU A 124 3.68 -3.80 6.92
CA LEU A 124 2.33 -3.68 6.37
C LEU A 124 2.24 -4.22 4.94
N CYS A 125 3.17 -3.86 4.05
CA CYS A 125 3.18 -4.36 2.67
C CYS A 125 3.41 -5.88 2.61
N ALA A 126 4.25 -6.43 3.50
CA ALA A 126 4.47 -7.87 3.62
C ALA A 126 3.20 -8.59 4.08
N PHE A 127 2.52 -8.04 5.10
CA PHE A 127 1.25 -8.57 5.58
C PHE A 127 0.15 -8.54 4.51
N LEU A 128 0.06 -7.45 3.73
CA LEU A 128 -0.88 -7.31 2.61
C LEU A 128 -0.57 -8.30 1.48
N SER A 129 0.71 -8.43 1.08
CA SER A 129 1.14 -9.39 0.07
C SER A 129 0.82 -10.83 0.48
N LEU A 130 1.07 -11.19 1.76
CA LEU A 130 0.73 -12.50 2.30
C LEU A 130 -0.79 -12.72 2.33
N THR A 131 -1.57 -11.70 2.69
CA THR A 131 -3.04 -11.78 2.67
C THR A 131 -3.55 -12.06 1.26
N CYS A 132 -3.02 -11.37 0.24
CA CYS A 132 -3.35 -11.60 -1.15
C CYS A 132 -2.97 -13.02 -1.61
N LEU A 133 -1.78 -13.51 -1.24
CA LEU A 133 -1.34 -14.87 -1.55
C LEU A 133 -2.30 -15.91 -0.95
N LEU A 134 -2.64 -15.76 0.33
CA LEU A 134 -3.56 -16.68 1.01
C LEU A 134 -4.97 -16.63 0.41
N ALA A 135 -5.41 -15.46 -0.05
CA ALA A 135 -6.71 -15.29 -0.71
C ALA A 135 -6.77 -15.95 -2.11
N ILE A 136 -5.63 -16.20 -2.75
CA ILE A 136 -5.54 -16.95 -4.03
C ILE A 136 -5.59 -18.47 -3.79
N ILE A 137 -5.01 -18.94 -2.68
CA ILE A 137 -4.89 -20.38 -2.37
C ILE A 137 -6.22 -20.97 -1.89
N GLN A 138 -7.14 -20.15 -1.39
CA GLN A 138 -8.50 -20.54 -1.00
C GLN A 138 -9.50 -20.49 -2.16
#